data_AF-A0A5E4DBC3-F1
#
_entry.id   AF-A0A5E4DBC3-F1
#
_cell.length_a   1.000
_cell.length_b   1.000
_cell.length_c   1.000
_cell.angle_alpha   90.00
_cell.angle_beta   90.00
_cell.angle_gamma   90.00
#
_symmetry.space_group_name_H-M   'P 1'
#
loop_
_entity.id
_entity.type
_entity.pdbx_description
1 polymer ?
#
loop_
_entity_poly.entity_id
_entity_poly.type
_entity_poly.pdbx_seq_one_letter_code
_entity_poly.pdbx_strand_id
1 'polypeptide(L)'
;MPSLQDAKFSFLASQEEPQMIFDWVDVEQRGRLSLEEFSSGLRTLFGSSLSTQRLRRRRPLPARVSVATSFPALEEADAEEREAFLALMGQLGTSHTLPEQAELWQLWGKLRQEEPQLAGNLEAFLARVSGRLQEVRADREALELTLRKRDSDHHREVRRLYEEMQQQISREKRQLQAESDSRGLALSSQMQEVLEAKEQEVQKLAEGQREVSDRDVQTPPRRGVPDSDTHLDGPALRAP
;
A
#
# COMPACT_ATOMS: atom_id res chain seq x y z
N MET A 1 13.43 13.41 -11.12
CA MET A 1 13.32 12.59 -12.35
C MET A 1 14.55 11.70 -12.43
N PRO A 2 14.44 10.41 -12.07
CA PRO A 2 15.60 9.51 -12.12
C PRO A 2 16.02 9.29 -13.58
N SER A 3 17.30 9.57 -13.85
CA SER A 3 17.95 9.38 -15.14
C SER A 3 18.06 7.89 -15.49
N LEU A 4 17.62 7.53 -16.70
CA LEU A 4 17.62 6.19 -17.31
C LEU A 4 19.02 5.60 -17.59
N GLN A 5 20.05 5.98 -16.83
CA GLN A 5 21.42 5.60 -17.17
C GLN A 5 21.88 4.24 -16.64
N ASP A 6 21.12 3.56 -15.78
CA ASP A 6 21.53 2.22 -15.31
C ASP A 6 20.34 1.28 -15.12
N ALA A 7 19.73 0.85 -16.22
CA ALA A 7 18.91 -0.36 -16.21
C ALA A 7 19.86 -1.57 -16.14
N LYS A 8 20.25 -1.96 -14.93
CA LYS A 8 21.12 -3.11 -14.69
C LYS A 8 20.31 -4.40 -14.89
N PHE A 9 20.33 -4.95 -16.10
CA PHE A 9 19.68 -6.23 -16.42
C PHE A 9 20.46 -7.39 -15.77
N SER A 10 20.22 -7.64 -14.49
CA SER A 10 20.87 -8.68 -13.68
C SER A 10 20.63 -10.12 -14.16
N PHE A 11 19.78 -10.31 -15.18
CA PHE A 11 19.55 -11.60 -15.85
C PHE A 11 20.51 -11.86 -17.03
N LEU A 12 21.15 -10.82 -17.57
CA LEU A 12 22.10 -10.95 -18.68
C LEU A 12 23.51 -11.15 -18.10
N ALA A 13 24.20 -12.19 -18.56
CA ALA A 13 25.50 -12.62 -18.02
C ALA A 13 26.65 -11.72 -18.48
N SER A 14 26.42 -10.82 -19.44
CA SER A 14 27.42 -9.88 -19.97
C SER A 14 26.81 -8.58 -20.50
N GLN A 15 27.63 -7.53 -20.61
CA GLN A 15 27.24 -6.19 -21.11
C GLN A 15 26.98 -6.16 -22.63
N GLU A 16 27.41 -7.19 -23.36
CA GLU A 16 27.28 -7.33 -24.82
C GLU A 16 25.95 -8.00 -25.23
N GLU A 17 25.33 -8.75 -24.32
CA GLU A 17 24.03 -9.39 -24.53
C GLU A 17 22.85 -8.45 -24.81
N PRO A 18 22.68 -7.28 -24.15
CA PRO A 18 21.55 -6.39 -24.44
C PRO A 18 21.62 -5.81 -25.86
N GLN A 19 22.83 -5.53 -26.37
CA GLN A 19 23.02 -5.07 -27.74
C GLN A 19 22.65 -6.16 -28.75
N MET A 20 23.11 -7.39 -28.52
CA MET A 20 22.72 -8.53 -29.36
C MET A 20 21.21 -8.79 -29.36
N ILE A 21 20.55 -8.71 -28.20
CA ILE A 21 19.09 -8.89 -28.11
C ILE A 21 18.39 -7.77 -28.89
N PHE A 22 18.87 -6.52 -28.77
CA PHE A 22 18.31 -5.40 -29.52
C PHE A 22 18.45 -5.60 -31.03
N ASP A 23 19.63 -5.99 -31.52
CA ASP A 23 19.88 -6.23 -32.95
C ASP A 23 19.02 -7.38 -33.51
N TRP A 24 18.60 -8.34 -32.67
CA TRP A 24 17.71 -9.43 -33.08
C TRP A 24 16.23 -9.01 -33.14
N VAL A 25 15.83 -8.05 -32.30
CA VAL A 25 14.46 -7.50 -32.31
C VAL A 25 14.31 -6.43 -33.38
N ASP A 26 15.36 -5.64 -33.63
CA ASP A 26 15.43 -4.59 -34.65
C ASP A 26 15.87 -5.14 -36.02
N VAL A 27 15.01 -6.00 -36.59
CA VAL A 27 15.24 -6.64 -37.90
C VAL A 27 15.47 -5.61 -39.02
N GLU A 28 14.87 -4.44 -38.89
CA GLU A 28 14.97 -3.35 -39.87
C GLU A 28 16.15 -2.40 -39.60
N GLN A 29 16.94 -2.66 -38.55
CA GLN A 29 18.11 -1.88 -38.13
C GLN A 29 17.85 -0.37 -38.08
N ARG A 30 16.68 0.02 -37.58
CA ARG A 30 16.27 1.42 -37.47
C ARG A 30 16.92 2.12 -36.27
N GLY A 31 17.55 1.36 -35.38
CA GLY A 31 18.13 1.82 -34.13
C GLY A 31 17.08 2.22 -33.09
N ARG A 32 15.79 1.99 -33.37
CA ARG A 32 14.64 2.32 -32.50
C ARG A 32 13.50 1.35 -32.77
N LEU A 33 12.80 0.97 -31.72
CA LEU A 33 11.66 0.06 -31.75
C LEU A 33 10.45 0.75 -31.11
N SER A 34 9.29 0.60 -31.72
CA SER A 34 8.02 0.87 -31.05
C SER A 34 7.75 -0.19 -29.98
N LEU A 35 6.87 0.13 -29.02
CA LEU A 35 6.51 -0.81 -27.94
C LEU A 35 5.93 -2.13 -28.48
N GLU A 36 5.19 -2.06 -29.59
CA GLU A 36 4.58 -3.22 -30.23
C GLU A 36 5.62 -4.10 -30.94
N GLU A 37 6.55 -3.48 -31.69
CA GLU A 37 7.68 -4.18 -32.32
C GLU A 37 8.58 -4.85 -31.27
N PHE A 38 8.89 -4.13 -30.18
CA PHE A 38 9.67 -4.68 -29.07
C PHE A 38 8.98 -5.87 -28.40
N SER A 39 7.69 -5.74 -28.08
CA SER A 39 6.93 -6.81 -27.43
C SER A 39 6.72 -8.03 -28.34
N SER A 40 6.52 -7.81 -29.64
CA SER A 40 6.38 -8.86 -30.64
C SER A 40 7.70 -9.61 -30.89
N GLY A 41 8.81 -8.87 -31.01
CA GLY A 41 10.13 -9.48 -31.20
C GLY A 41 10.59 -10.24 -29.96
N LEU A 42 10.40 -9.70 -28.75
CA LEU A 42 10.69 -10.45 -27.52
C LEU A 42 9.82 -11.71 -27.38
N ARG A 43 8.55 -11.67 -27.79
CA ARG A 43 7.69 -12.86 -27.80
C ARG A 43 8.20 -13.91 -28.79
N THR A 44 8.76 -13.49 -29.92
CA THR A 44 9.40 -14.41 -30.86
C THR A 44 10.69 -15.00 -30.29
N LEU A 45 11.53 -14.17 -29.65
CA LEU A 45 12.79 -14.59 -29.04
C LEU A 45 12.60 -15.53 -27.84
N PHE A 46 11.68 -15.21 -26.93
CA PHE A 46 11.48 -15.95 -25.68
C PHE A 46 10.32 -16.97 -25.75
N GLY A 47 9.34 -16.76 -26.64
CA GLY A 47 8.23 -17.69 -26.86
C GLY A 47 8.65 -19.01 -27.51
N SER A 48 9.85 -19.06 -28.09
CA SER A 48 10.45 -20.29 -28.60
C SER A 48 11.63 -20.82 -27.77
N SER A 49 12.14 -20.04 -26.80
CA SER A 49 13.48 -20.29 -26.21
C SER A 49 13.56 -20.49 -24.69
N LEU A 50 12.45 -20.56 -23.96
CA LEU A 50 12.52 -21.06 -22.57
C LEU A 50 12.96 -22.54 -22.46
N SER A 51 13.13 -23.26 -23.58
CA SER A 51 13.72 -24.60 -23.62
C SER A 51 15.20 -24.65 -24.07
N THR A 52 15.85 -23.55 -24.47
CA THR A 52 17.17 -23.66 -25.13
C THR A 52 18.14 -22.54 -24.78
N GLN A 53 18.53 -22.46 -23.51
CA GLN A 53 19.77 -21.77 -23.13
C GLN A 53 20.70 -22.67 -22.32
N ARG A 54 20.89 -23.92 -22.73
CA ARG A 54 22.12 -24.71 -22.46
C ARG A 54 22.26 -25.84 -23.47
N LEU A 55 22.50 -25.58 -24.75
CA LEU A 55 22.95 -26.63 -25.70
C LEU A 55 23.42 -26.02 -27.03
N ARG A 56 24.57 -25.33 -27.03
CA ARG A 56 25.39 -25.21 -28.24
C ARG A 56 26.43 -26.32 -28.23
N ARG A 57 25.98 -27.54 -28.59
CA ARG A 57 26.69 -28.60 -29.33
C ARG A 57 25.86 -29.89 -29.21
N ARG A 58 24.81 -30.02 -30.01
CA ARG A 58 24.33 -31.35 -30.43
C ARG A 58 23.57 -31.24 -31.74
N ARG A 59 23.92 -32.16 -32.63
CA ARG A 59 23.37 -32.44 -33.96
C ARG A 59 21.83 -32.54 -33.91
N PRO A 60 21.09 -32.21 -34.99
CA PRO A 60 19.63 -32.17 -34.94
C PRO A 60 19.05 -33.58 -34.79
N LEU A 61 18.23 -33.79 -33.77
CA LEU A 61 17.31 -34.93 -33.64
C LEU A 61 15.90 -34.43 -34.01
N PRO A 62 15.09 -35.23 -34.71
CA PRO A 62 13.78 -34.78 -35.20
C PRO A 62 12.76 -34.65 -34.06
N ALA A 63 11.76 -33.80 -34.33
CA ALA A 63 10.73 -33.33 -33.41
C ALA A 63 10.04 -34.42 -32.58
N ARG A 64 9.96 -34.19 -31.26
CA ARG A 64 9.14 -34.96 -30.32
C ARG A 64 7.67 -34.64 -30.56
N VAL A 65 6.95 -35.61 -31.11
CA VAL A 65 5.48 -35.66 -31.11
C VAL A 65 5.04 -36.06 -29.71
N SER A 66 4.18 -35.26 -29.09
CA SER A 66 3.48 -35.61 -27.85
C SER A 66 2.58 -36.82 -28.12
N VAL A 67 3.07 -38.02 -27.81
CA VAL A 67 2.29 -39.24 -27.84
C VAL A 67 1.74 -39.48 -26.44
N ALA A 68 0.44 -39.75 -26.38
CA ALA A 68 -0.28 -40.18 -25.20
C ALA A 68 0.52 -41.23 -24.40
N THR A 69 0.38 -41.20 -23.08
CA THR A 69 0.96 -42.11 -22.09
C THR A 69 0.61 -43.58 -22.35
N SER A 70 1.26 -44.19 -23.33
CA SER A 70 1.62 -45.59 -23.34
C SER A 70 3.13 -45.62 -23.58
N PHE A 71 3.86 -46.21 -22.64
CA PHE A 71 5.30 -46.38 -22.73
C PHE A 71 5.53 -47.76 -23.36
N PRO A 72 5.95 -47.87 -24.64
CA PRO A 72 6.06 -49.17 -25.31
C PRO A 72 7.03 -50.12 -24.57
N ALA A 73 8.06 -49.56 -23.95
CA ALA A 73 9.04 -50.32 -23.16
C ALA A 73 8.58 -50.68 -21.73
N LEU A 74 7.42 -50.20 -21.28
CA LEU A 74 6.75 -50.60 -20.04
C LEU A 74 5.70 -51.71 -20.31
N GLU A 75 5.26 -51.84 -21.56
CA GLU A 75 4.36 -52.93 -22.01
C GLU A 75 5.13 -54.22 -22.33
N GLU A 76 6.41 -54.16 -22.70
CA GLU A 76 7.28 -55.33 -22.94
C GLU A 76 8.03 -55.84 -21.71
N ALA A 77 7.95 -55.14 -20.58
CA ALA A 77 8.68 -55.52 -19.36
C ALA A 77 7.89 -56.46 -18.46
N ASP A 78 8.61 -57.19 -17.60
CA ASP A 78 7.99 -58.07 -16.63
C ASP A 78 7.08 -57.29 -15.67
N ALA A 79 5.92 -57.87 -15.36
CA ALA A 79 4.88 -57.19 -14.59
C ALA A 79 5.38 -56.79 -13.18
N GLU A 80 6.23 -57.62 -12.58
CA GLU A 80 6.83 -57.39 -11.27
C GLU A 80 7.82 -56.21 -11.28
N GLU A 81 8.62 -56.05 -12.34
CA GLU A 81 9.55 -54.93 -12.49
C GLU A 81 8.84 -53.61 -12.70
N ARG A 82 7.74 -53.63 -13.47
CA ARG A 82 6.87 -52.47 -13.66
C ARG A 82 6.24 -52.04 -12.34
N GLU A 83 5.72 -52.98 -11.55
CA GLU A 83 5.17 -52.67 -10.23
C GLU A 83 6.23 -52.12 -9.27
N ALA A 84 7.44 -52.68 -9.25
CA ALA A 84 8.53 -52.19 -8.43
C ALA A 84 8.93 -50.74 -8.76
N PHE A 85 9.01 -50.40 -10.05
CA PHE A 85 9.31 -49.03 -10.46
C PHE A 85 8.18 -48.06 -10.16
N LEU A 86 6.92 -48.47 -10.36
CA LEU A 86 5.77 -47.63 -9.97
C LEU A 86 5.73 -47.40 -8.45
N ALA A 87 6.06 -48.42 -7.65
CA ALA A 87 6.18 -48.29 -6.20
C ALA A 87 7.30 -47.29 -5.82
N LEU A 88 8.47 -47.38 -6.45
CA LEU A 88 9.55 -46.41 -6.28
C LEU A 88 9.09 -44.98 -6.64
N MET A 89 8.51 -44.79 -7.83
CA MET A 89 8.04 -43.46 -8.27
C MET A 89 6.94 -42.90 -7.37
N GLY A 90 6.11 -43.77 -6.78
CA GLY A 90 5.13 -43.42 -5.76
C GLY A 90 5.78 -42.97 -4.46
N GLN A 91 6.79 -43.69 -3.96
CA GLN A 91 7.55 -43.32 -2.76
C GLN A 91 8.31 -41.99 -2.93
N LEU A 92 8.81 -41.71 -4.13
CA LEU A 92 9.50 -40.47 -4.45
C LEU A 92 8.53 -39.27 -4.58
N GLY A 93 7.21 -39.49 -4.46
CA GLY A 93 6.18 -38.45 -4.64
C GLY A 93 6.10 -37.93 -6.07
N THR A 94 6.62 -38.71 -7.03
CA THR A 94 6.73 -38.37 -8.46
C THR A 94 5.66 -39.06 -9.30
N SER A 95 4.52 -39.38 -8.69
CA SER A 95 3.55 -40.33 -9.22
C SER A 95 3.04 -40.02 -10.63
N HIS A 96 3.16 -38.79 -11.17
CA HIS A 96 2.53 -38.48 -12.47
C HIS A 96 3.19 -37.49 -13.44
N THR A 97 4.40 -36.94 -13.26
CA THR A 97 4.72 -35.71 -14.03
C THR A 97 6.16 -35.45 -14.45
N LEU A 98 7.08 -36.42 -14.40
CA LEU A 98 8.41 -36.18 -14.99
C LEU A 98 8.41 -36.60 -16.47
N PRO A 99 8.63 -35.66 -17.43
CA PRO A 99 8.91 -36.01 -18.82
C PRO A 99 10.03 -37.04 -18.96
N GLU A 100 10.96 -37.05 -18.00
CA GLU A 100 12.11 -37.93 -17.91
C GLU A 100 11.79 -39.31 -17.31
N GLN A 101 10.54 -39.58 -16.89
CA GLN A 101 10.16 -40.88 -16.29
C GLN A 101 10.40 -42.04 -17.26
N ALA A 102 10.21 -41.82 -18.57
CA ALA A 102 10.56 -42.80 -19.60
C ALA A 102 12.06 -43.08 -19.65
N GLU A 103 12.88 -42.03 -19.56
CA GLU A 103 14.35 -42.12 -19.62
C GLU A 103 14.89 -42.79 -18.35
N LEU A 104 14.27 -42.48 -17.21
CA LEU A 104 14.56 -43.10 -15.92
C LEU A 104 14.19 -44.58 -15.92
N TRP A 105 13.03 -44.94 -16.45
CA TRP A 105 12.60 -46.34 -16.61
C TRP A 105 13.59 -47.13 -17.48
N GLN A 106 14.00 -46.56 -18.61
CA GLN A 106 14.97 -47.19 -19.51
C GLN A 106 16.35 -47.38 -18.86
N LEU A 107 16.82 -46.39 -18.09
CA LEU A 107 18.06 -46.49 -17.34
C LEU A 107 17.94 -47.54 -16.22
N TRP A 108 16.82 -47.51 -15.49
CA TRP A 108 16.51 -48.43 -14.40
C TRP A 108 16.52 -49.89 -14.85
N GLY A 109 15.81 -50.20 -15.95
CA GLY A 109 15.74 -51.54 -16.52
C GLY A 109 17.11 -52.03 -17.00
N LYS A 110 17.87 -51.19 -17.71
CA LYS A 110 19.24 -51.53 -18.17
C LYS A 110 20.19 -51.80 -17.00
N LEU A 111 20.14 -50.96 -15.97
CA LEU A 111 20.98 -51.14 -14.78
C LEU A 111 20.65 -52.43 -14.04
N ARG A 112 19.38 -52.84 -13.92
CA ARG A 112 19.03 -54.11 -13.28
C ARG A 112 19.55 -55.34 -14.04
N GLN A 113 19.61 -55.28 -15.36
CA GLN A 113 20.10 -56.36 -16.20
C GLN A 113 21.62 -56.44 -16.26
N GLU A 114 22.30 -55.29 -16.40
CA GLU A 114 23.74 -55.23 -16.63
C GLU A 114 24.55 -55.09 -15.33
N GLU A 115 24.08 -54.28 -14.37
CA GLU A 115 24.79 -53.98 -13.12
C GLU A 115 23.81 -53.70 -11.94
N PRO A 116 23.24 -54.74 -11.30
CA PRO A 116 22.16 -54.57 -10.32
C PRO A 116 22.56 -53.74 -9.08
N GLN A 117 23.84 -53.74 -8.72
CA GLN A 117 24.40 -52.90 -7.66
C GLN A 117 24.26 -51.39 -7.93
N LEU A 118 24.30 -50.98 -9.20
CA LEU A 118 24.19 -49.59 -9.60
C LEU A 118 22.73 -49.11 -9.68
N ALA A 119 21.78 -50.04 -9.89
CA ALA A 119 20.35 -49.75 -9.74
C ALA A 119 20.02 -49.32 -8.30
N GLY A 120 20.49 -50.06 -7.29
CA GLY A 120 20.29 -49.66 -5.89
C GLY A 120 20.88 -48.29 -5.54
N ASN A 121 22.03 -47.93 -6.13
CA ASN A 121 22.62 -46.59 -5.98
C ASN A 121 21.75 -45.49 -6.60
N LEU A 122 21.16 -45.75 -7.77
CA LEU A 122 20.23 -44.83 -8.42
C LEU A 122 18.97 -44.63 -7.57
N GLU A 123 18.41 -45.71 -7.04
CA GLU A 123 17.28 -45.70 -6.10
C GLU A 123 17.57 -44.81 -4.88
N ALA A 124 18.70 -45.06 -4.22
CA ALA A 124 19.12 -44.29 -3.05
C ALA A 124 19.40 -42.81 -3.40
N PHE A 125 19.95 -42.53 -4.59
CA PHE A 125 20.16 -41.17 -5.06
C PHE A 125 18.84 -40.44 -5.28
N LEU A 126 17.90 -41.07 -5.99
CA LEU A 126 16.57 -40.50 -6.24
C LEU A 126 15.84 -40.24 -4.93
N ALA A 127 15.90 -41.16 -3.97
CA ALA A 127 15.30 -40.99 -2.64
C ALA A 127 15.87 -39.79 -1.89
N ARG A 128 17.18 -39.55 -1.97
CA ARG A 128 17.81 -38.37 -1.34
C ARG A 128 17.39 -37.07 -2.04
N VAL A 129 17.33 -37.06 -3.38
CA VAL A 129 16.96 -35.87 -4.15
C VAL A 129 15.48 -35.53 -3.95
N SER A 130 14.60 -36.53 -3.98
CA SER A 130 13.18 -36.35 -3.72
C SER A 130 12.93 -35.90 -2.29
N GLY A 131 13.60 -36.51 -1.30
CA GLY A 131 13.54 -36.09 0.10
C GLY A 131 13.91 -34.62 0.27
N ARG A 132 15.05 -34.19 -0.27
CA ARG A 132 15.46 -32.77 -0.26
C ARG A 132 14.44 -31.85 -0.95
N LEU A 133 13.85 -32.30 -2.05
CA LEU A 133 12.83 -31.52 -2.74
C LEU A 133 11.56 -31.36 -1.90
N GLN A 134 11.14 -32.41 -1.18
CA GLN A 134 10.00 -32.34 -0.27
C GLN A 134 10.29 -31.45 0.94
N GLU A 135 11.48 -31.55 1.53
CA GLU A 135 11.94 -30.65 2.62
C GLU A 135 11.87 -29.19 2.18
N VAL A 136 12.45 -28.84 1.02
CA VAL A 136 12.42 -27.47 0.51
C VAL A 136 11.00 -26.99 0.23
N ARG A 137 10.10 -27.86 -0.24
CA ARG A 137 8.68 -27.53 -0.42
C ARG A 137 7.99 -27.27 0.92
N ALA A 138 8.20 -28.12 1.91
CA ALA A 138 7.65 -27.96 3.25
C ALA A 138 8.17 -26.67 3.92
N ASP A 139 9.47 -26.38 3.81
CA ASP A 139 10.08 -25.15 4.32
C ASP A 139 9.49 -23.91 3.64
N ARG A 140 9.29 -23.96 2.32
CA ARG A 140 8.63 -22.89 1.58
C ARG A 140 7.19 -22.68 2.09
N GLU A 141 6.41 -23.74 2.25
CA GLU A 141 5.04 -23.65 2.75
C GLU A 141 4.98 -23.08 4.17
N ALA A 142 5.88 -23.51 5.05
CA ALA A 142 6.01 -22.97 6.41
C ALA A 142 6.37 -21.48 6.42
N LEU A 143 7.27 -21.06 5.53
CA LEU A 143 7.63 -19.65 5.36
C LEU A 143 6.46 -18.83 4.81
N GLU A 144 5.75 -19.33 3.80
CA GLU A 144 4.56 -18.67 3.25
C GLU A 144 3.47 -18.49 4.33
N LEU A 145 3.22 -19.51 5.16
CA LEU A 145 2.29 -19.41 6.28
C LEU A 145 2.73 -18.36 7.31
N THR A 146 4.02 -18.34 7.63
CA THR A 146 4.59 -17.34 8.56
C THR A 146 4.44 -15.92 8.01
N LEU A 147 4.72 -15.71 6.72
CA LEU A 147 4.56 -14.42 6.07
C LEU A 147 3.10 -13.96 6.04
N ARG A 148 2.16 -14.84 5.68
CA ARG A 148 0.72 -14.54 5.71
C ARG A 148 0.25 -14.14 7.10
N LYS A 149 0.72 -14.83 8.14
CA LYS A 149 0.41 -14.48 9.53
C LYS A 149 0.96 -13.09 9.88
N ARG A 150 2.22 -12.82 9.55
CA ARG A 150 2.84 -11.50 9.82
C ARG A 150 2.12 -10.37 9.08
N ASP A 151 1.73 -10.61 7.84
CA ASP A 151 0.97 -9.63 7.06
C ASP A 151 -0.41 -9.36 7.68
N SER A 152 -1.14 -10.40 8.08
CA SER A 152 -2.42 -10.26 8.79
C SER A 152 -2.27 -9.54 10.13
N ASP A 153 -1.27 -9.88 10.92
CA ASP A 153 -0.98 -9.25 12.21
C ASP A 153 -0.64 -7.76 12.02
N HIS A 154 0.17 -7.44 11.00
CA HIS A 154 0.51 -6.05 10.64
C HIS A 154 -0.74 -5.26 10.23
N HIS A 155 -1.57 -5.79 9.33
CA HIS A 155 -2.82 -5.16 8.91
C HIS A 155 -3.79 -4.95 10.08
N ARG A 156 -3.80 -5.87 11.05
CA ARG A 156 -4.60 -5.72 12.27
C ARG A 156 -4.07 -4.58 13.14
N GLU A 157 -2.76 -4.52 13.36
CA GLU A 157 -2.15 -3.48 14.20
C GLU A 157 -2.32 -2.10 13.58
N VAL A 158 -2.13 -1.97 12.26
CA VAL A 158 -2.38 -0.71 11.54
C VAL A 158 -3.82 -0.24 11.75
N ARG A 159 -4.82 -1.11 11.54
CA ARG A 159 -6.24 -0.77 11.77
C ARG A 159 -6.50 -0.33 13.21
N ARG A 160 -5.96 -1.07 14.17
CA ARG A 160 -6.08 -0.74 15.59
C ARG A 160 -5.52 0.66 15.90
N LEU A 161 -4.33 0.99 15.40
CA LEU A 161 -3.73 2.31 15.60
C LEU A 161 -4.56 3.43 14.97
N TYR A 162 -5.13 3.19 13.78
CA TYR A 162 -6.08 4.14 13.17
C TYR A 162 -7.32 4.36 14.04
N GLU A 163 -7.91 3.28 14.55
CA GLU A 163 -9.08 3.37 15.43
C GLU A 163 -8.76 4.10 16.74
N GLU A 164 -7.62 3.80 17.38
CA GLU A 164 -7.14 4.47 18.58
C GLU A 164 -6.94 5.97 18.32
N MET A 165 -6.33 6.34 17.20
CA MET A 165 -6.16 7.74 16.80
C MET A 165 -7.50 8.45 16.58
N GLN A 166 -8.46 7.81 15.91
CA GLN A 166 -9.80 8.39 15.69
C GLN A 166 -10.54 8.60 17.02
N GLN A 167 -10.42 7.65 17.95
CA GLN A 167 -10.99 7.79 19.29
C GLN A 167 -10.35 8.96 20.04
N GLN A 168 -9.03 9.14 19.93
CA GLN A 168 -8.31 10.23 20.58
C GLN A 168 -8.73 11.59 20.04
N ILE A 169 -8.73 11.77 18.71
CA ILE A 169 -9.20 12.99 18.05
C ILE A 169 -10.65 13.31 18.48
N SER A 170 -11.50 12.30 18.55
CA SER A 170 -12.90 12.46 18.96
C SER A 170 -13.06 12.84 20.43
N ARG A 171 -12.16 12.41 21.31
CA ARG A 171 -12.13 12.81 22.73
C ARG A 171 -11.66 14.25 22.87
N GLU A 172 -10.53 14.60 22.25
CA GLU A 172 -9.96 15.95 22.29
C GLU A 172 -10.93 16.98 21.70
N LYS A 173 -11.57 16.67 20.56
CA LYS A 173 -12.59 17.54 19.96
C LYS A 173 -13.76 17.82 20.91
N ARG A 174 -14.25 16.79 21.63
CA ARG A 174 -15.33 16.96 22.61
C ARG A 174 -14.88 17.78 23.81
N GLN A 175 -13.65 17.59 24.28
CA GLN A 175 -13.10 18.36 25.38
C GLN A 175 -12.97 19.84 25.00
N LEU A 176 -12.37 20.15 23.84
CA LEU A 176 -12.24 21.52 23.35
C LEU A 176 -13.61 22.19 23.16
N GLN A 177 -14.60 21.46 22.66
CA GLN A 177 -15.96 21.97 22.54
C GLN A 177 -16.55 22.32 23.91
N ALA A 178 -16.45 21.41 24.89
CA ALA A 178 -16.96 21.66 26.23
C ALA A 178 -16.27 22.85 26.93
N GLU A 179 -14.96 23.00 26.74
CA GLU A 179 -14.20 24.16 27.25
C GLU A 179 -14.64 25.46 26.57
N SER A 180 -14.87 25.44 25.26
CA SER A 180 -15.37 26.59 24.51
C SER A 180 -16.78 26.99 24.97
N ASP A 181 -17.68 26.01 25.13
CA ASP A 181 -19.05 26.23 25.57
C ASP A 181 -19.08 26.81 26.99
N SER A 182 -18.25 26.26 27.90
CA SER A 182 -18.10 26.77 29.27
C SER A 182 -17.60 28.23 29.30
N ARG A 183 -16.60 28.57 28.49
CA ARG A 183 -16.10 29.95 28.36
C ARG A 183 -17.17 30.88 27.79
N GLY A 184 -17.92 30.43 26.78
CA GLY A 184 -19.03 31.19 26.20
C GLY A 184 -20.13 31.49 27.20
N LEU A 185 -20.53 30.49 27.99
CA LEU A 185 -21.52 30.66 29.07
C LEU A 185 -21.04 31.62 30.15
N ALA A 186 -19.77 31.50 30.58
CA ALA A 186 -19.19 32.41 31.58
C ALA A 186 -19.17 33.86 31.08
N LEU A 187 -18.76 34.08 29.83
CA LEU A 187 -18.76 35.42 29.21
C LEU A 187 -20.19 35.97 29.06
N SER A 188 -21.15 35.14 28.65
CA SER A 188 -22.55 35.55 28.54
C SER A 188 -23.14 35.94 29.91
N SER A 189 -22.83 35.18 30.96
CA SER A 189 -23.26 35.50 32.33
C SER A 189 -22.69 36.84 32.78
N GLN A 190 -21.39 37.07 32.56
CA GLN A 190 -20.75 38.34 32.90
C GLN A 190 -21.37 39.52 32.12
N MET A 191 -21.66 39.34 30.83
CA MET A 191 -22.31 40.36 30.02
C MET A 191 -23.70 40.70 30.54
N GLN A 192 -24.47 39.68 30.95
CA GLN A 192 -25.81 39.84 31.51
C GLN A 192 -25.77 40.65 32.82
N GLU A 193 -24.85 40.33 33.73
CA GLU A 193 -24.66 41.10 34.97
C GLU A 193 -24.32 42.57 34.70
N VAL A 194 -23.47 42.85 33.71
CA VAL A 194 -23.12 44.23 33.32
C VAL A 194 -24.33 44.96 32.73
N LEU A 195 -25.12 44.30 31.88
CA LEU A 195 -26.34 44.87 31.30
C LEU A 195 -27.37 45.18 32.38
N GLU A 196 -27.59 44.27 33.33
CA GLU A 196 -28.51 44.47 34.45
C GLU A 196 -28.05 45.64 35.35
N ALA A 197 -26.76 45.73 35.66
CA ALA A 197 -26.22 46.85 36.41
C ALA A 197 -26.40 48.20 35.68
N LYS A 198 -26.21 48.21 34.35
CA LYS A 198 -26.41 49.41 33.52
C LYS A 198 -27.88 49.80 33.41
N GLU A 199 -28.78 48.83 33.28
CA GLU A 199 -30.22 49.06 33.26
C GLU A 199 -30.69 49.70 34.58
N GLN A 200 -30.20 49.21 35.73
CA GLN A 200 -30.49 49.81 37.03
C GLN A 200 -29.98 51.25 37.15
N GLU A 201 -28.81 51.56 36.60
CA GLU A 201 -28.26 52.92 36.57
C GLU A 201 -29.14 53.85 35.73
N VAL A 202 -29.59 53.40 34.55
CA VAL A 202 -30.51 54.15 33.68
C VAL A 202 -31.84 54.42 34.37
N GLN A 203 -32.41 53.44 35.06
CA GLN A 203 -33.66 53.61 35.82
C GLN A 203 -33.53 54.69 36.90
N LYS A 204 -32.44 54.67 37.68
CA LYS A 204 -32.16 55.71 38.70
C LYS A 204 -32.03 57.11 38.08
N LEU A 205 -31.35 57.22 36.94
CA LEU A 205 -31.23 58.50 36.23
C LEU A 205 -32.58 59.01 35.73
N ALA A 206 -33.43 58.11 35.21
CA ALA A 206 -34.78 58.46 34.75
C ALA A 206 -35.68 58.91 35.91
N GLU A 207 -35.60 58.26 37.07
CA GLU A 207 -36.30 58.68 38.29
C GLU A 207 -35.83 60.07 38.75
N GLY A 208 -34.52 60.28 38.83
CA GLY A 208 -33.96 61.59 39.19
C GLY A 208 -34.37 62.71 38.23
N GLN A 209 -34.45 62.44 36.92
CA GLN A 209 -34.96 63.40 35.94
C GLN A 209 -36.44 63.77 36.17
N ARG A 210 -37.28 62.79 36.55
CA ARG A 210 -38.70 63.05 36.87
C ARG A 210 -38.84 63.92 38.10
N GLU A 211 -38.08 63.65 39.17
CA GLU A 211 -38.10 64.46 40.38
C GLU A 211 -37.68 65.92 40.15
N VAL A 212 -36.67 66.15 39.29
CA VAL A 212 -36.23 67.50 38.92
C VAL A 212 -37.31 68.21 38.10
N SER A 213 -37.91 67.53 37.11
CA SER A 213 -39.03 68.10 36.34
C SER A 213 -40.25 68.43 37.21
N ASP A 214 -40.61 67.58 38.18
CA ASP A 214 -41.71 67.87 39.11
C ASP A 214 -41.41 69.06 40.02
N ARG A 215 -40.15 69.25 40.44
CA ARG A 215 -39.73 70.44 41.21
C ARG A 215 -39.78 71.73 40.40
N ASP A 216 -39.43 71.67 39.11
CA ASP A 216 -39.51 72.82 38.21
C ASP A 216 -40.96 73.21 37.86
N VAL A 217 -41.92 72.28 37.97
CA VAL A 217 -43.36 72.55 37.79
C VAL A 217 -44.01 73.17 39.05
N GLN A 218 -43.43 73.01 40.24
CA GLN A 218 -44.00 73.50 41.50
C GLN A 218 -43.53 74.92 41.91
N THR A 219 -42.62 75.55 41.17
CA THR A 219 -42.15 76.92 41.47
C THR A 219 -43.10 77.98 40.87
N PRO A 220 -43.74 78.86 41.66
CA PRO A 220 -44.65 79.88 41.12
C PRO A 220 -43.86 80.98 40.39
N PRO A 221 -44.45 81.66 39.38
CA PRO A 221 -43.73 82.67 38.61
C PRO A 221 -43.33 83.84 39.52
N ARG A 222 -42.03 84.08 39.66
CA ARG A 222 -41.53 85.30 40.31
C ARG A 222 -41.90 86.51 39.46
N ARG A 223 -42.80 87.31 40.03
CA ARG A 223 -43.23 88.64 39.57
C ARG A 223 -42.00 89.55 39.49
N GLY A 224 -41.59 89.93 38.28
CA GLY A 224 -40.58 90.96 38.05
C GLY A 224 -41.18 92.36 38.12
N VAL A 225 -40.55 93.24 38.90
CA VAL A 225 -40.63 94.71 38.82
C VAL A 225 -39.25 95.26 39.25
N PRO A 226 -38.88 96.50 38.91
CA PRO A 226 -38.00 96.81 37.79
C PRO A 226 -36.68 97.43 38.26
N ASP A 227 -35.57 97.18 37.56
CA ASP A 227 -34.35 97.94 37.81
C ASP A 227 -34.25 99.14 36.87
N SER A 228 -33.97 100.26 37.50
CA SER A 228 -33.99 101.61 36.93
C SER A 228 -32.77 101.85 36.06
N ASP A 229 -32.99 102.60 34.99
CA ASP A 229 -31.98 103.19 34.12
C ASP A 229 -30.86 103.88 34.91
N THR A 230 -29.61 103.58 34.55
CA THR A 230 -28.56 104.62 34.49
C THR A 230 -27.49 104.24 33.47
N HIS A 231 -27.69 104.77 32.27
CA HIS A 231 -26.73 105.59 31.51
C HIS A 231 -25.28 105.07 31.29
N LEU A 232 -25.08 104.56 30.07
CA LEU A 232 -24.02 104.89 29.09
C LEU A 232 -22.69 105.45 29.62
N ASP A 233 -21.58 104.74 29.37
CA ASP A 233 -20.65 105.12 28.28
C ASP A 233 -19.70 103.94 27.92
N GLY A 234 -19.32 103.86 26.64
CA GLY A 234 -18.30 102.93 26.13
C GLY A 234 -16.86 103.46 26.36
N PRO A 235 -15.79 102.94 25.70
CA PRO A 235 -15.82 102.19 24.45
C PRO A 235 -14.86 100.97 24.32
N ALA A 236 -15.13 100.27 23.22
CA ALA A 236 -14.40 99.33 22.36
C ALA A 236 -12.88 99.04 22.46
N LEU A 237 -12.55 97.90 21.81
CA LEU A 237 -11.27 97.42 21.24
C LEU A 237 -10.44 96.50 22.17
N ARG A 238 -9.84 95.37 21.77
CA ARG A 238 -9.69 94.62 20.51
C ARG A 238 -9.05 93.25 20.87
N ALA A 239 -9.29 92.25 20.02
CA ALA A 239 -8.76 90.87 20.03
C ALA A 239 -7.21 90.81 19.85
N PRO A 240 -6.52 89.64 19.72
CA PRO A 240 -6.96 88.29 19.35
C PRO A 240 -6.90 87.23 20.46
#